data_AF-A0A972CPA0-F1
#
_entry.id   AF-A0A972CPA0-F1
#
_cell.length_a   1.000
_cell.length_b   1.000
_cell.length_c   1.000
_cell.angle_alpha   90.00
_cell.angle_beta   90.00
_cell.angle_gamma   90.00
#
_symmetry.space_group_name_H-M   'P 1'
#
loop_
_entity.id
_entity.type
_entity.pdbx_description
1 polymer ?
#
loop_
_entity_poly.entity_id
_entity_poly.type
_entity_poly.pdbx_seq_one_letter_code
_entity_poly.pdbx_strand_id
1 'polypeptide(L)'
;MSFGNSIIFPFPAVQYIPLPVATLAQGVLDRLNAKTNAPLIIGADDIQKWRFVLERDFGLKLPEVTTRNSFPLLALNCQVAEVKYRSFYVTMIGKALPNRYHFFEIPRRYFYKHKLFFELYDQTTAQRIARYSLFN
;
A
#
# COMPACT_ATOMS: atom_id res chain seq x y z
N MET A 1 31.55 -4.60 3.63
CA MET A 1 30.15 -4.94 3.29
C MET A 1 29.26 -4.45 4.42
N SER A 2 28.39 -3.46 4.18
CA SER A 2 27.47 -2.96 5.20
C SER A 2 26.25 -3.88 5.25
N PHE A 3 26.09 -4.64 6.33
CA PHE A 3 24.88 -5.43 6.54
C PHE A 3 23.73 -4.51 6.96
N GLY A 4 22.98 -4.04 5.97
CA GLY A 4 21.51 -4.17 6.01
C GLY A 4 20.68 -3.06 6.65
N ASN A 5 21.23 -1.91 7.04
CA ASN A 5 20.42 -0.79 7.54
C ASN A 5 20.24 0.26 6.44
N SER A 6 19.01 0.53 6.04
CA SER A 6 18.62 1.68 5.21
C SER A 6 17.80 2.67 6.03
N ILE A 7 17.69 3.92 5.59
CA ILE A 7 16.88 4.94 6.28
C ILE A 7 15.42 4.45 6.46
N ILE A 8 14.92 3.70 5.48
CA ILE A 8 13.56 3.14 5.47
C ILE A 8 13.48 1.87 6.33
N PHE A 9 14.54 1.06 6.36
CA PHE A 9 14.64 -0.16 7.16
C PHE A 9 15.79 -0.05 8.17
N PRO A 10 15.57 0.60 9.32
CA PRO A 10 16.64 0.87 10.29
C PRO A 10 17.11 -0.38 11.06
N PHE A 11 16.39 -1.50 10.97
CA PHE A 11 16.75 -2.74 11.65
C PHE A 11 17.46 -3.72 10.69
N PRO A 12 18.18 -4.73 11.21
CA PRO A 12 18.74 -5.79 10.39
C PRO A 12 17.67 -6.51 9.55
N ALA A 13 17.98 -6.86 8.31
CA ALA A 13 17.06 -7.48 7.36
C ALA A 13 16.33 -8.73 7.91
N VAL A 14 17.03 -9.55 8.72
CA VAL A 14 16.46 -10.76 9.37
C VAL A 14 15.31 -10.46 10.33
N GLN A 15 15.18 -9.22 10.81
CA GLN A 15 14.09 -8.81 11.70
C GLN A 15 12.81 -8.41 10.95
N TYR A 16 12.84 -8.40 9.62
CA TYR A 16 11.68 -8.07 8.79
C TYR A 16 11.13 -9.33 8.14
N ILE A 17 9.81 -9.42 8.11
CA ILE A 17 9.10 -10.43 7.33
C ILE A 17 8.81 -9.82 5.96
N PRO A 18 9.46 -10.29 4.87
CA PRO A 18 9.09 -9.84 3.52
C PRO A 18 7.69 -10.34 3.20
N LEU A 19 6.85 -9.44 2.68
CA LEU A 19 5.49 -9.75 2.26
C LEU A 19 5.43 -9.70 0.72
N PRO A 20 5.14 -10.82 0.05
CA PRO A 20 5.00 -10.82 -1.41
C PRO A 20 3.83 -9.93 -1.81
N VAL A 21 4.06 -9.10 -2.83
CA VAL A 21 3.07 -8.23 -3.45
C VAL A 21 2.45 -8.96 -4.63
N ALA A 22 1.17 -9.30 -4.54
CA ALA A 22 0.43 -9.88 -5.65
C ALA A 22 -0.45 -8.80 -6.28
N THR A 23 -0.05 -8.29 -7.45
CA THR A 23 -0.84 -7.32 -8.20
C THR A 23 -2.12 -7.96 -8.73
N LEU A 24 -3.26 -7.39 -8.36
CA LEU A 24 -4.59 -7.83 -8.80
C LEU A 24 -5.07 -7.02 -10.00
N ALA A 25 -4.82 -5.71 -10.00
CA ALA A 25 -5.11 -4.82 -11.12
C ALA A 25 -4.22 -3.57 -11.03
N GLN A 26 -3.92 -2.97 -12.18
CA GLN A 26 -3.21 -1.70 -12.26
C GLN A 26 -3.58 -0.98 -13.56
N GLY A 27 -3.54 0.34 -13.55
CA GLY A 27 -3.95 1.10 -14.73
C GLY A 27 -3.88 2.60 -14.53
N VAL A 28 -4.47 3.32 -15.49
CA VAL A 28 -4.64 4.77 -15.45
C VAL A 28 -5.98 5.08 -14.76
N LEU A 29 -6.05 6.22 -14.08
CA LEU A 29 -7.28 6.75 -13.51
C LEU A 29 -8.04 7.55 -14.58
N ASP A 30 -9.30 7.23 -14.82
CA ASP A 30 -10.10 7.82 -15.90
C ASP A 30 -10.53 9.26 -15.60
N ARG A 31 -10.63 9.61 -14.32
CA ARG A 31 -11.03 10.94 -13.87
C ARG A 31 -9.95 11.51 -12.97
N LEU A 32 -9.46 12.70 -13.35
CA LEU A 32 -8.42 13.42 -12.63
C LEU A 32 -8.96 14.81 -12.28
N ASN A 33 -8.88 15.19 -11.02
CA ASN A 33 -9.10 16.54 -10.56
C ASN A 33 -8.00 16.97 -9.58
N ALA A 34 -7.88 18.26 -9.30
CA ALA A 34 -6.84 18.78 -8.41
C ALA A 34 -6.88 18.16 -6.99
N LYS A 35 -8.04 17.66 -6.54
CA LYS A 35 -8.22 17.01 -5.24
C LYS A 35 -7.78 15.55 -5.23
N THR A 36 -7.74 14.89 -6.39
CA THR A 36 -7.45 13.44 -6.53
C THR A 36 -6.02 13.14 -6.96
N ASN A 37 -5.13 14.13 -7.03
CA ASN A 37 -3.74 13.94 -7.48
C ASN A 37 -2.77 13.54 -6.36
N ALA A 38 -3.20 13.56 -5.10
CA ALA A 38 -2.34 13.18 -3.98
C ALA A 38 -2.17 11.66 -3.90
N PRO A 39 -0.97 11.15 -3.58
CA PRO A 39 -0.76 9.75 -3.24
C PRO A 39 -1.61 9.30 -2.05
N LEU A 40 -2.32 8.18 -2.19
CA LEU A 40 -3.18 7.63 -1.16
C LEU A 40 -3.06 6.11 -1.10
N ILE A 41 -3.19 5.56 0.11
CA ILE A 41 -3.30 4.12 0.35
C ILE A 41 -4.61 3.86 1.09
N ILE A 42 -5.34 2.85 0.64
CA ILE A 42 -6.60 2.40 1.22
C ILE A 42 -6.49 0.89 1.42
N GLY A 43 -6.82 0.39 2.61
CA GLY A 43 -6.72 -1.03 2.94
C GLY A 43 -8.07 -1.69 3.19
N ALA A 44 -8.14 -2.98 2.89
CA ALA A 44 -9.19 -3.92 3.32
C ALA A 44 -10.62 -3.35 3.22
N ASP A 45 -11.34 -3.29 4.34
CA ASP A 45 -12.75 -2.93 4.39
C ASP A 45 -13.01 -1.48 3.98
N ASP A 46 -12.02 -0.60 4.12
CA ASP A 46 -12.16 0.80 3.68
C ASP A 46 -12.22 0.89 2.15
N ILE A 47 -11.65 -0.07 1.42
CA ILE A 47 -11.79 -0.12 -0.05
C ILE A 47 -13.27 -0.28 -0.42
N GLN A 48 -14.04 -1.11 0.31
CA GLN A 48 -15.47 -1.28 0.06
C GLN A 48 -16.25 -0.02 0.44
N LYS A 49 -15.93 0.62 1.56
CA LYS A 49 -16.55 1.91 1.96
C LYS A 49 -16.30 3.02 0.92
N TRP A 50 -15.16 2.98 0.24
CA TRP A 50 -14.77 3.94 -0.77
C TRP A 50 -15.28 3.61 -2.17
N ARG A 51 -15.93 2.47 -2.41
CA ARG A 51 -16.30 1.99 -3.76
C ARG A 51 -17.08 3.03 -4.57
N PHE A 52 -18.05 3.72 -3.94
CA PHE A 52 -18.80 4.80 -4.60
C PHE A 52 -17.92 6.01 -4.95
N VAL A 53 -17.01 6.39 -4.05
CA VAL A 53 -16.07 7.51 -4.27
C VAL A 53 -15.06 7.18 -5.37
N LEU A 54 -14.55 5.95 -5.40
CA LEU A 54 -13.63 5.46 -6.43
C LEU A 54 -14.27 5.51 -7.82
N GLU A 55 -15.51 5.04 -7.96
CA GLU A 55 -16.21 5.10 -9.25
C GLU A 55 -16.56 6.55 -9.65
N ARG A 56 -17.08 7.36 -8.72
CA ARG A 56 -17.51 8.73 -8.99
C ARG A 56 -16.34 9.66 -9.32
N ASP A 57 -15.32 9.69 -8.46
CA ASP A 57 -14.27 10.72 -8.49
C ASP A 57 -13.04 10.29 -9.28
N PHE A 58 -12.76 8.98 -9.33
CA PHE A 58 -11.58 8.42 -9.99
C PHE A 58 -11.93 7.63 -11.27
N GLY A 59 -13.21 7.33 -11.50
CA GLY A 59 -13.64 6.46 -12.61
C GLY A 59 -13.18 5.00 -12.43
N LEU A 60 -12.79 4.60 -11.23
CA LEU A 60 -12.12 3.33 -10.97
C LEU A 60 -13.11 2.25 -10.52
N LYS A 61 -13.18 1.16 -11.29
CA LYS A 61 -13.87 -0.08 -10.91
C LYS A 61 -12.85 -1.15 -10.57
N LEU A 62 -12.88 -1.61 -9.32
CA LEU A 62 -11.98 -2.66 -8.84
C LEU A 62 -12.61 -4.05 -9.01
N PRO A 63 -11.81 -5.08 -9.31
CA PRO A 63 -12.28 -6.46 -9.28
C PRO A 63 -12.64 -6.86 -7.85
N GLU A 64 -13.55 -7.82 -7.71
CA GLU A 64 -13.87 -8.39 -6.40
C GLU A 64 -12.75 -9.31 -5.91
N VAL A 65 -12.46 -9.25 -4.61
CA VAL A 65 -11.35 -9.98 -3.99
C VAL A 65 -11.83 -10.65 -2.71
N THR A 66 -11.44 -11.91 -2.53
CA THR A 66 -11.70 -12.64 -1.29
C THR A 66 -10.61 -12.33 -0.26
N THR A 67 -10.98 -11.81 0.91
CA THR A 67 -10.03 -11.32 1.93
C THR A 67 -9.64 -12.35 3.00
N ARG A 68 -9.97 -13.64 2.79
CA ARG A 68 -9.83 -14.67 3.83
C ARG A 68 -8.37 -14.85 4.28
N ASN A 69 -7.45 -14.92 3.33
CA ASN A 69 -6.02 -15.16 3.59
C ASN A 69 -5.12 -14.01 3.13
N SER A 70 -5.69 -13.00 2.48
CA SER A 70 -4.99 -11.86 1.92
C SER A 70 -5.53 -10.54 2.47
N PHE A 71 -4.69 -9.52 2.41
CA PHE A 71 -5.01 -8.17 2.80
C PHE A 71 -4.92 -7.28 1.56
N PRO A 72 -6.06 -6.93 0.92
CA PRO A 72 -6.04 -6.09 -0.25
C PRO A 72 -5.71 -4.65 0.10
N LEU A 73 -4.93 -4.01 -0.75
CA LEU A 73 -4.48 -2.63 -0.66
C LEU A 73 -4.65 -1.97 -2.02
N LEU A 74 -5.20 -0.76 -1.99
CA LEU A 74 -5.28 0.13 -3.14
C LEU A 74 -4.32 1.29 -2.93
N ALA A 75 -3.36 1.43 -3.85
CA ALA A 75 -2.50 2.59 -3.98
C ALA A 75 -3.00 3.47 -5.14
N LEU A 76 -3.28 4.75 -4.85
CA LEU A 76 -3.69 5.77 -5.82
C LEU A 76 -2.57 6.80 -5.95
N ASN A 77 -2.24 7.18 -7.18
CA ASN A 77 -1.13 8.07 -7.53
C ASN A 77 0.24 7.63 -6.99
N CYS A 78 0.38 6.34 -6.68
CA CYS A 78 1.62 5.73 -6.27
C CYS A 78 1.63 4.25 -6.65
N GLN A 79 2.84 3.69 -6.72
CA GLN A 79 3.07 2.28 -7.00
C GLN A 79 3.91 1.71 -5.87
N VAL A 80 3.61 0.48 -5.49
CA VAL A 80 4.31 -0.27 -4.45
C VAL A 80 5.13 -1.37 -5.12
N ALA A 81 6.40 -1.47 -4.77
CA ALA A 81 7.34 -2.45 -5.32
C ALA A 81 7.71 -3.53 -4.28
N GLU A 82 7.94 -3.13 -3.04
CA GLU A 82 8.33 -4.05 -1.95
C GLU A 82 7.53 -3.75 -0.69
N VAL A 83 7.23 -4.80 0.08
CA VAL A 83 6.56 -4.69 1.37
C VAL A 83 7.28 -5.55 2.40
N LYS A 84 7.55 -4.97 3.57
CA LYS A 84 8.13 -5.65 4.73
C LYS A 84 7.31 -5.35 5.96
N TYR A 85 7.17 -6.36 6.82
CA TYR A 85 6.43 -6.25 8.07
C TYR A 85 7.34 -6.45 9.28
N ARG A 86 7.19 -5.57 10.28
CA ARG A 86 7.83 -5.68 11.58
C ARG A 86 6.99 -4.99 12.65
N SER A 87 6.68 -5.71 13.72
CA SER A 87 5.94 -5.17 14.87
C SER A 87 4.59 -4.56 14.47
N PHE A 88 4.41 -3.24 14.59
CA PHE A 88 3.17 -2.55 14.19
C PHE A 88 3.22 -2.00 12.77
N TYR A 89 4.34 -2.12 12.05
CA TYR A 89 4.56 -1.43 10.79
C TYR A 89 4.58 -2.40 9.60
N VAL A 90 3.80 -2.07 8.59
CA VAL A 90 3.88 -2.58 7.22
C VAL A 90 4.55 -1.50 6.39
N THR A 91 5.87 -1.59 6.29
CA THR A 91 6.70 -0.62 5.58
C THR A 91 6.80 -1.04 4.12
N MET A 92 6.46 -0.12 3.23
CA MET A 92 6.41 -0.33 1.79
C MET A 92 7.42 0.59 1.10
N ILE A 93 8.07 0.07 0.07
CA ILE A 93 8.90 0.85 -0.85
C ILE A 93 8.18 0.96 -2.18
N GLY A 94 8.26 2.16 -2.75
CA GLY A 94 7.74 2.40 -4.08
C GLY A 94 8.07 3.80 -4.56
N LYS A 95 7.15 4.37 -5.33
CA LYS A 95 7.30 5.70 -5.90
C LYS A 95 5.95 6.38 -6.05
N ALA A 96 5.94 7.71 -6.01
CA ALA A 96 4.81 8.46 -6.51
C ALA A 96 4.68 8.18 -8.02
N LEU A 97 3.45 7.91 -8.45
CA LEU A 97 3.13 7.59 -9.82
C LEU A 97 1.78 8.22 -10.17
N PRO A 98 1.75 9.51 -10.50
CA PRO A 98 0.53 10.26 -10.71
C PRO A 98 -0.38 9.62 -11.77
N ASN A 99 -1.69 9.81 -11.59
CA ASN A 99 -2.73 9.39 -12.52
C ASN A 99 -2.84 7.88 -12.73
N ARG A 100 -2.26 7.09 -11.82
CA ARG A 100 -2.28 5.62 -11.88
C ARG A 100 -2.75 5.04 -10.57
N TYR A 101 -3.25 3.81 -10.66
CA TYR A 101 -3.56 3.00 -9.49
C TYR A 101 -2.80 1.68 -9.53
N HIS A 102 -2.54 1.15 -8.34
CA HIS A 102 -2.01 -0.19 -8.14
C HIS A 102 -2.85 -0.87 -7.07
N PHE A 103 -3.63 -1.86 -7.49
CA PHE A 103 -4.44 -2.69 -6.60
C PHE A 103 -3.76 -4.04 -6.44
N PHE A 104 -3.42 -4.37 -5.20
CA PHE A 104 -2.61 -5.54 -4.88
C PHE A 104 -3.04 -6.14 -3.55
N GLU A 105 -2.52 -7.32 -3.25
CA GLU A 105 -2.71 -7.96 -1.96
C GLU A 105 -1.39 -8.45 -1.37
N ILE A 106 -1.38 -8.55 -0.04
CA ILE A 106 -0.28 -9.11 0.74
C ILE A 106 -0.81 -10.17 1.72
N PRO A 107 0.00 -11.14 2.19
CA PRO A 107 -0.50 -12.21 3.05
C PRO A 107 -0.89 -11.68 4.44
N ARG A 108 -2.13 -11.95 4.85
CA ARG A 108 -2.67 -11.49 6.15
C ARG A 108 -2.15 -12.30 7.34
N ARG A 109 -1.74 -13.55 7.10
CA ARG A 109 -1.32 -14.52 8.15
C ARG A 109 -0.17 -14.05 9.05
N TYR A 110 0.61 -13.06 8.62
CA TYR A 110 1.72 -12.51 9.40
C TYR A 110 1.28 -11.42 10.38
N PHE A 111 0.06 -10.90 10.26
CA PHE A 111 -0.43 -9.79 11.08
C PHE A 111 -1.00 -10.28 12.41
N TYR A 112 -0.18 -10.23 13.45
CA TYR A 112 -0.56 -10.62 14.81
C TYR A 112 -0.87 -9.41 15.73
N LYS A 113 -0.81 -8.19 15.20
CA LYS A 113 -1.13 -6.96 15.94
C LYS A 113 -2.51 -6.42 15.55
N HIS A 114 -3.26 -5.92 16.54
CA HIS A 114 -4.56 -5.27 16.34
C HIS A 114 -4.47 -3.89 15.69
N LYS A 115 -3.31 -3.23 15.81
CA LYS A 115 -3.02 -1.94 15.19
C LYS A 115 -1.91 -2.11 14.17
N LEU A 116 -2.12 -1.68 12.94
CA LEU A 116 -1.13 -1.73 11.87
C LEU A 116 -1.01 -0.37 11.20
N PHE A 117 0.23 0.04 10.97
CA PHE A 117 0.59 1.27 10.27
C PHE A 117 1.23 0.89 8.94
N PHE A 118 0.56 1.24 7.85
CA PHE A 118 1.02 1.04 6.50
C PHE A 118 1.68 2.33 6.04
N GLU A 119 2.96 2.28 5.73
CA GLU A 119 3.73 3.47 5.34
C GLU A 119 4.48 3.20 4.05
N LEU A 120 4.24 4.02 3.03
CA LEU A 120 4.94 3.95 1.76
C LEU A 120 6.02 5.02 1.70
N TYR A 121 7.23 4.60 1.41
CA TYR A 121 8.40 5.45 1.24
C TYR A 121 8.88 5.43 -0.20
N ASP A 122 9.36 6.59 -0.64
CA ASP A 122 10.06 6.71 -1.90
C ASP A 122 11.43 6.03 -1.81
N GLN A 123 11.73 5.14 -2.75
CA GLN A 123 12.95 4.35 -2.73
C GLN A 123 14.24 5.19 -2.78
N THR A 124 14.18 6.36 -3.42
CA THR A 124 15.36 7.19 -3.70
C THR A 124 15.58 8.22 -2.60
N THR A 125 14.50 8.89 -2.19
CA THR A 125 14.57 10.02 -1.25
C THR A 125 14.32 9.62 0.20
N ALA A 126 13.85 8.38 0.44
CA ALA A 126 13.39 7.90 1.75
C ALA A 126 12.29 8.77 2.38
N GLN A 127 11.64 9.65 1.62
CA GLN A 127 10.50 10.44 2.08
C GLN A 127 9.24 9.58 2.08
N ARG A 128 8.37 9.79 3.08
CA ARG A 128 7.09 9.10 3.16
C ARG A 128 6.12 9.70 2.14
N ILE A 129 5.66 8.88 1.21
CA ILE A 129 4.72 9.21 0.13
C ILE A 129 3.27 9.19 0.65
N ALA A 130 2.90 8.10 1.32
CA ALA A 130 1.53 7.87 1.76
C ALA A 130 1.49 7.02 3.02
N ARG A 131 0.38 7.09 3.75
CA ARG A 131 0.15 6.27 4.94
C ARG A 131 -1.30 5.83 5.03
N TYR A 132 -1.51 4.69 5.68
CA TYR A 132 -2.81 4.16 6.05
C TYR A 132 -2.70 3.49 7.43
N SER A 133 -3.74 3.57 8.24
CA SER A 133 -3.75 2.97 9.58
C SER A 133 -4.97 2.07 9.72
N LEU A 134 -4.73 0.84 10.15
CA LEU A 134 -5.78 -0.11 10.48
C LEU A 134 -5.86 -0.25 12.01
N PHE A 135 -7.08 -0.11 12.53
CA PHE A 135 -7.41 -0.37 13.92
C PHE A 135 -8.52 -1.42 13.93
N ASN A 136 -8.17 -2.67 14.24
CA ASN A 136 -9.13 -3.74 14.48
C ASN A 136 -9.60 -3.73 15.93
#